data_AF-A0A379TUK1-F1
#
_entry.id   AF-A0A379TUK1-F1
#
_cell.length_a   1.000
_cell.length_b   1.000
_cell.length_c   1.000
_cell.angle_alpha   90.00
_cell.angle_beta   90.00
_cell.angle_gamma   90.00
#
_symmetry.space_group_name_H-M   'P 1'
#
loop_
_entity.id
_entity.type
_entity.pdbx_description
1 polymer ?
#
loop_
_entity_poly.entity_id
_entity_poly.type
_entity_poly.pdbx_seq_one_letter_code
_entity_poly.pdbx_strand_id
1 'polypeptide(L)'
;MALALAEPVFLETRPEVILREVIDWYEKESGKKLYPADDEMLLINMVVYRESLVRTIIQDVAGQNLVAKARAPMIDYLGHLVGVFRLPAVPALATLRFSVDEAPAANILIPAGTRVSATDSVIFATDSDVLLQAGSLSVQVHATCTDAGIAGNGWQPAQISNLLDDIDGADLQVVAIAPSAGGADAESDDHLRERIILAPESFSNAGSKGAYRFHAMSAHQDIVDVAVTRPQPGTVKLTPLMSYGLPDQTLLDAVDGICSDEKVRPLPILSSPASRMR
;
A
#
# COMPACT_ATOMS: atom_id res chain seq x y z
N MET A 1 -20.71 -10.45 10.89
CA MET A 1 -20.38 -11.63 10.07
C MET A 1 -20.91 -11.37 8.68
N ALA A 2 -20.05 -10.99 7.73
CA ALA A 2 -20.43 -11.04 6.32
C ALA A 2 -20.72 -12.51 6.00
N LEU A 3 -21.88 -12.82 5.42
CA LEU A 3 -22.09 -14.12 4.80
C LEU A 3 -20.99 -14.27 3.75
N ALA A 4 -20.13 -15.27 3.90
CA ALA A 4 -19.25 -15.68 2.82
C ALA A 4 -20.15 -16.22 1.70
N LEU A 5 -20.51 -15.34 0.77
CA LEU A 5 -21.25 -15.72 -0.42
C LEU A 5 -20.39 -16.72 -1.20
N ALA A 6 -21.02 -17.76 -1.71
CA ALA A 6 -20.35 -18.72 -2.58
C ALA A 6 -19.72 -17.98 -3.78
N GLU A 7 -18.64 -18.54 -4.33
CA GLU A 7 -17.98 -17.95 -5.48
C GLU A 7 -18.98 -17.77 -6.64
N PRO A 8 -19.11 -16.56 -7.20
CA PRO A 8 -20.06 -16.30 -8.26
C PRO A 8 -19.66 -17.08 -9.51
N VAL A 9 -20.55 -17.93 -10.00
CA VAL A 9 -20.40 -18.68 -11.26
C VAL A 9 -21.25 -17.99 -12.33
N PHE A 10 -20.59 -17.33 -13.29
CA PHE A 10 -21.24 -16.65 -14.40
C PHE A 10 -21.47 -17.61 -15.58
N LEU A 11 -20.55 -18.55 -15.78
CA LEU A 11 -20.61 -19.56 -16.84
C LEU A 11 -20.17 -20.92 -16.31
N GLU A 12 -20.73 -22.00 -16.85
CA GLU A 12 -20.22 -23.35 -16.63
C GLU A 12 -18.90 -23.52 -17.38
N THR A 13 -17.82 -23.82 -16.65
CA THR A 13 -16.46 -23.93 -17.18
C THR A 13 -15.94 -25.36 -17.22
N ARG A 14 -16.66 -26.30 -16.61
CA ARG A 14 -16.22 -27.70 -16.49
C ARG A 14 -16.25 -28.42 -17.84
N PRO A 15 -15.10 -28.92 -18.33
CA PRO A 15 -15.02 -29.54 -19.66
C PRO A 15 -15.97 -30.72 -19.85
N GLU A 16 -16.22 -31.53 -18.82
CA GLU A 16 -17.09 -32.69 -18.89
C GLU A 16 -18.56 -32.34 -19.09
N VAL A 17 -18.99 -31.18 -18.60
CA VAL A 17 -20.36 -30.68 -18.79
C VAL A 17 -20.49 -30.10 -20.19
N ILE A 18 -19.52 -29.28 -20.60
CA ILE A 18 -19.46 -28.69 -21.94
C ILE A 18 -19.39 -29.79 -23.01
N LEU A 19 -18.60 -30.83 -22.79
CA LEU A 19 -18.50 -31.98 -23.70
C LEU A 19 -19.87 -32.63 -23.91
N ARG A 20 -20.63 -32.83 -22.83
CA ARG A 20 -21.97 -33.41 -22.91
C ARG A 20 -22.92 -32.51 -23.69
N GLU A 21 -22.91 -31.20 -23.41
CA GLU A 21 -23.71 -30.21 -24.15
C GLU A 21 -23.43 -30.26 -25.66
N VAL A 22 -22.15 -30.32 -26.05
CA VAL A 22 -21.74 -30.34 -27.47
C VAL A 22 -22.09 -31.67 -28.14
N ILE A 23 -21.93 -32.80 -27.44
CA ILE A 23 -22.37 -34.12 -27.96
C ILE A 23 -23.89 -34.12 -28.17
N ASP A 24 -24.66 -33.73 -27.16
CA ASP A 24 -26.13 -33.71 -27.23
C ASP A 24 -26.62 -32.82 -28.38
N TRP A 25 -25.97 -31.67 -28.58
CA TRP A 25 -26.24 -30.79 -29.72
C TRP A 25 -25.88 -31.44 -31.06
N TYR A 26 -24.68 -32.02 -31.20
CA TYR A 26 -24.24 -32.65 -32.44
C TYR A 26 -25.14 -33.82 -32.84
N GLU A 27 -25.49 -34.70 -31.90
CA GLU A 27 -26.36 -35.85 -32.15
C GLU A 27 -27.76 -35.41 -32.60
N LYS A 28 -28.28 -34.32 -32.01
CA LYS A 28 -29.56 -33.74 -32.38
C LYS A 28 -29.57 -33.17 -33.79
N GLU A 29 -28.52 -32.43 -34.18
CA GLU A 29 -28.46 -31.76 -35.49
C GLU A 29 -28.06 -32.70 -36.62
N SER A 30 -27.15 -33.65 -36.36
CA SER A 30 -26.69 -34.62 -37.37
C SER A 30 -27.61 -35.83 -37.51
N GLY A 31 -28.40 -36.15 -36.48
CA GLY A 31 -29.15 -37.40 -36.36
C GLY A 31 -28.28 -38.65 -36.14
N LYS A 32 -26.94 -38.49 -36.03
CA LYS A 32 -25.99 -39.57 -35.78
C LYS A 32 -25.71 -39.67 -34.27
N LYS A 33 -25.86 -40.87 -33.71
CA LYS A 33 -25.38 -41.18 -32.36
C LYS A 33 -23.86 -41.30 -32.37
N LEU A 34 -23.18 -40.61 -31.45
CA LEU A 34 -21.71 -40.62 -31.35
C LEU A 34 -21.21 -41.64 -30.35
N TYR A 35 -20.10 -42.29 -30.68
CA TYR A 35 -19.37 -43.19 -29.80
C TYR A 35 -17.95 -42.68 -29.52
N PRO A 36 -17.32 -43.05 -28.39
CA PRO A 36 -16.02 -42.50 -27.99
C PRO A 36 -14.87 -42.68 -29.00
N ALA A 37 -14.95 -43.69 -29.87
CA ALA A 37 -13.91 -44.01 -30.85
C ALA A 37 -14.17 -43.39 -32.25
N ASP A 38 -15.25 -42.64 -32.41
CA ASP A 38 -15.58 -41.99 -33.68
C ASP A 38 -14.61 -40.83 -33.96
N ASP A 39 -14.21 -40.64 -35.22
CA ASP A 39 -13.27 -39.58 -35.61
C ASP A 39 -13.80 -38.17 -35.26
N GLU A 40 -15.13 -37.97 -35.32
CA GLU A 40 -15.77 -36.71 -34.95
C GLU A 40 -15.56 -36.36 -33.47
N MET A 41 -15.39 -37.36 -32.59
CA MET A 41 -15.09 -37.12 -31.19
C MET A 41 -13.74 -36.44 -30.99
N LEU A 42 -12.76 -36.70 -31.86
CA LEU A 42 -11.46 -36.01 -31.79
C LEU A 42 -11.63 -34.51 -32.01
N LEU A 43 -12.42 -34.13 -33.02
CA LEU A 43 -12.72 -32.74 -33.33
C LEU A 43 -13.55 -32.08 -32.22
N ILE A 44 -14.58 -32.77 -31.72
CA ILE A 44 -15.42 -32.28 -30.61
C ILE A 44 -14.58 -32.04 -29.36
N ASN A 45 -13.69 -32.96 -29.00
CA ASN A 45 -12.80 -32.80 -27.85
C ASN A 45 -11.87 -31.58 -28.01
N MET A 46 -11.34 -31.34 -29.22
CA MET A 46 -10.55 -30.14 -29.52
C MET A 46 -11.38 -28.86 -29.33
N VAL A 47 -12.62 -28.83 -29.84
CA VAL A 47 -13.54 -27.68 -29.71
C VAL A 47 -13.88 -27.44 -28.24
N VAL A 48 -14.26 -28.47 -27.50
CA VAL A 48 -14.61 -28.39 -26.07
C VAL A 48 -13.43 -27.91 -25.24
N TYR A 49 -12.21 -28.39 -25.53
CA TYR A 49 -11.02 -27.87 -24.87
C TYR A 49 -10.85 -26.37 -25.11
N ARG A 50 -10.95 -25.90 -26.36
CA ARG A 50 -10.86 -24.46 -26.66
C ARG A 50 -11.99 -23.66 -26.03
N GLU A 51 -13.20 -24.19 -26.03
CA GLU A 51 -14.37 -23.53 -25.45
C GLU A 51 -14.25 -23.44 -23.92
N SER A 52 -13.84 -24.49 -23.23
CA SER A 52 -13.61 -24.47 -21.77
C SER A 52 -12.58 -23.42 -21.36
N LEU A 53 -11.50 -23.26 -22.14
CA LEU A 53 -10.52 -22.19 -21.92
C LEU A 53 -11.16 -20.80 -22.08
N VAL A 54 -11.95 -20.59 -23.13
CA VAL A 54 -12.64 -19.31 -23.37
C VAL A 54 -13.65 -19.03 -22.25
N ARG A 55 -14.49 -19.99 -21.86
CA ARG A 55 -15.44 -19.84 -20.76
C ARG A 55 -14.72 -19.55 -19.43
N THR A 56 -13.57 -20.15 -19.19
CA THR A 56 -12.72 -19.87 -18.01
C THR A 56 -12.18 -18.44 -18.02
N ILE A 57 -11.71 -17.95 -19.17
CA ILE A 57 -11.28 -16.55 -19.31
C ILE A 57 -12.44 -15.60 -19.05
N ILE A 58 -13.63 -15.88 -19.60
CA ILE A 58 -14.81 -15.03 -19.39
C ILE A 58 -15.21 -15.03 -17.90
N GLN A 59 -15.16 -16.19 -17.23
CA GLN A 59 -15.43 -16.31 -15.81
C GLN A 59 -14.45 -15.46 -14.97
N ASP A 60 -13.14 -15.49 -15.28
CA ASP A 60 -12.14 -14.66 -14.59
C ASP A 60 -12.37 -13.16 -14.85
N VAL A 61 -12.57 -12.77 -16.12
CA VAL A 61 -12.84 -11.37 -16.50
C VAL A 61 -14.13 -10.84 -15.87
N ALA A 62 -15.18 -11.66 -15.82
CA ALA A 62 -16.43 -11.30 -15.12
C ALA A 62 -16.18 -11.13 -13.61
N GLY A 63 -15.36 -12.00 -13.01
CA GLY A 63 -14.91 -11.88 -11.62
C GLY A 63 -14.12 -10.59 -11.35
N GLN A 64 -13.31 -10.11 -12.30
CA GLN A 64 -12.57 -8.85 -12.18
C GLN A 64 -13.48 -7.62 -12.05
N ASN A 65 -14.75 -7.70 -12.45
CA ASN A 65 -15.73 -6.61 -12.26
C ASN A 65 -16.29 -6.55 -10.82
N LEU A 66 -15.97 -7.53 -9.96
CA LEU A 66 -16.40 -7.56 -8.57
C LEU A 66 -15.25 -7.15 -7.66
N VAL A 67 -15.44 -6.11 -6.85
CA VAL A 67 -14.43 -5.61 -5.88
C VAL A 67 -13.85 -6.75 -5.02
N ALA A 68 -14.69 -7.70 -4.61
CA ALA A 68 -14.30 -8.86 -3.82
C ALA A 68 -13.25 -9.79 -4.48
N LYS A 69 -13.12 -9.74 -5.80
CA LYS A 69 -12.32 -10.67 -6.63
C LYS A 69 -11.30 -9.96 -7.53
N ALA A 70 -11.51 -8.67 -7.79
CA ALA A 70 -10.65 -7.86 -8.64
C ALA A 70 -9.21 -7.83 -8.12
N ARG A 71 -8.26 -7.78 -9.06
CA ARG A 71 -6.81 -7.64 -8.86
C ARG A 71 -6.33 -6.43 -9.65
N ALA A 72 -5.12 -5.96 -9.37
CA ALA A 72 -4.51 -4.90 -10.16
C ALA A 72 -4.44 -5.29 -11.66
N PRO A 73 -4.76 -4.37 -12.60
CA PRO A 73 -5.17 -2.97 -12.40
C PRO A 73 -6.70 -2.76 -12.26
N MET A 74 -7.52 -3.82 -12.36
CA MET A 74 -8.98 -3.66 -12.37
C MET A 74 -9.54 -3.14 -11.04
N ILE A 75 -8.97 -3.60 -9.91
CA ILE A 75 -9.39 -3.13 -8.59
C ILE A 75 -9.18 -1.62 -8.42
N ASP A 76 -8.14 -1.06 -9.02
CA ASP A 76 -7.87 0.38 -9.01
C ASP A 76 -8.95 1.15 -9.77
N TYR A 77 -9.34 0.67 -10.97
CA TYR A 77 -10.47 1.24 -11.71
C TYR A 77 -11.78 1.20 -10.92
N LEU A 78 -12.05 0.09 -10.23
CA LEU A 78 -13.23 -0.02 -9.36
C LEU A 78 -13.15 0.93 -8.17
N GLY A 79 -11.97 1.12 -7.59
CA GLY A 79 -11.75 2.08 -6.50
C GLY A 79 -11.99 3.53 -6.94
N HIS A 80 -11.56 3.89 -8.16
CA HIS A 80 -11.80 5.22 -8.71
C HIS A 80 -13.30 5.57 -8.80
N LEU A 81 -14.19 4.59 -9.01
CA LEU A 81 -15.65 4.81 -9.05
C LEU A 81 -16.19 5.32 -7.71
N VAL A 82 -15.51 5.02 -6.59
CA VAL A 82 -15.89 5.44 -5.24
C VAL A 82 -14.87 6.41 -4.63
N GLY A 83 -14.00 7.00 -5.45
CA GLY A 83 -13.02 8.00 -5.02
C GLY A 83 -11.90 7.43 -4.14
N VAL A 84 -11.65 6.13 -4.17
CA VAL A 84 -10.53 5.49 -3.47
C VAL A 84 -9.38 5.30 -4.46
N PHE A 85 -8.22 5.83 -4.10
CA PHE A 85 -6.98 5.69 -4.85
C PHE A 85 -5.97 4.88 -4.05
N ARG A 86 -5.17 4.08 -4.76
CA ARG A 86 -4.11 3.29 -4.14
C ARG A 86 -3.08 4.20 -3.48
N LEU A 87 -2.72 3.88 -2.24
CA LEU A 87 -1.64 4.59 -1.56
C LEU A 87 -0.30 4.22 -2.20
N PRO A 88 0.53 5.22 -2.59
CA PRO A 88 1.82 4.95 -3.19
C PRO A 88 2.81 4.44 -2.14
N ALA A 89 3.89 3.81 -2.61
CA ALA A 89 5.04 3.55 -1.75
C ALA A 89 5.57 4.87 -1.16
N VAL A 90 5.97 4.82 0.11
CA VAL A 90 6.53 5.94 0.87
C VAL A 90 8.01 5.65 1.12
N PRO A 91 8.92 6.60 0.86
CA PRO A 91 10.34 6.42 1.17
C PRO A 91 10.63 6.52 2.66
N ALA A 92 11.66 5.81 3.10
CA ALA A 92 12.14 5.93 4.47
C ALA A 92 12.84 7.27 4.71
N LEU A 93 12.71 7.78 5.92
CA LEU A 93 13.34 9.00 6.40
C LEU A 93 14.50 8.68 7.33
N ALA A 94 15.51 9.54 7.29
CA ALA A 94 16.63 9.54 8.21
C ALA A 94 16.98 10.98 8.60
N THR A 95 17.61 11.14 9.77
CA THR A 95 18.25 12.41 10.12
C THR A 95 19.75 12.19 10.12
N LEU A 96 20.43 12.90 9.24
CA LEU A 96 21.88 12.83 9.06
C LEU A 96 22.56 13.92 9.88
N ARG A 97 23.72 13.58 10.44
CA ARG A 97 24.64 14.52 11.05
C ARG A 97 25.91 14.54 10.24
N PHE A 98 26.23 15.70 9.71
CA PHE A 98 27.53 15.98 9.11
C PHE A 98 28.43 16.58 10.19
N SER A 99 29.69 16.14 10.23
CA SER A 99 30.68 16.59 11.20
C SER A 99 32.06 16.71 10.60
N VAL A 100 32.86 17.57 11.20
CA VAL A 100 34.28 17.78 10.89
C VAL A 100 35.11 17.61 12.16
N ASP A 101 36.36 17.19 12.01
CA ASP A 101 37.27 17.03 13.15
C ASP A 101 37.73 18.39 13.72
N GLU A 102 37.86 19.39 12.86
CA GLU A 102 38.24 20.77 13.22
C GLU A 102 37.19 21.77 12.72
N ALA A 103 36.86 22.75 13.56
CA ALA A 103 35.84 23.74 13.22
C ALA A 103 36.28 24.61 12.03
N PRO A 104 35.44 24.75 10.99
CA PRO A 104 35.85 25.43 9.76
C PRO A 104 35.90 26.94 9.98
N ALA A 105 36.81 27.61 9.27
CA ALA A 105 36.96 29.07 9.34
C ALA A 105 35.86 29.82 8.57
N ALA A 106 35.17 29.14 7.65
CA ALA A 106 34.05 29.65 6.86
C ALA A 106 32.89 28.65 6.90
N ASN A 107 31.69 29.11 6.55
CA ASN A 107 30.53 28.23 6.46
C ASN A 107 30.72 27.24 5.30
N ILE A 108 30.40 25.97 5.53
CA ILE A 108 30.36 24.94 4.50
C ILE A 108 28.89 24.68 4.14
N LEU A 109 28.55 24.79 2.86
CA LEU A 109 27.22 24.51 2.35
C LEU A 109 27.11 23.04 2.00
N ILE A 110 26.09 22.39 2.54
CA ILE A 110 25.67 21.03 2.17
C ILE A 110 24.38 21.19 1.38
N PRO A 111 24.40 21.05 0.05
CA PRO A 111 23.23 21.24 -0.79
C PRO A 111 22.14 20.19 -0.49
N ALA A 112 20.88 20.55 -0.75
CA ALA A 112 19.80 19.60 -0.93
C ALA A 112 20.16 18.59 -2.04
N GLY A 113 19.78 17.34 -1.85
CA GLY A 113 20.11 16.26 -2.78
C GLY A 113 21.47 15.60 -2.55
N THR A 114 22.25 16.01 -1.55
CA THR A 114 23.52 15.37 -1.18
C THR A 114 23.27 13.92 -0.78
N ARG A 115 23.98 12.98 -1.41
CA ARG A 115 23.71 11.53 -1.29
C ARG A 115 24.62 10.84 -0.28
N VAL A 116 24.01 10.08 0.62
CA VAL A 116 24.69 9.24 1.61
C VAL A 116 24.13 7.83 1.55
N SER A 117 25.00 6.84 1.41
CA SER A 117 24.59 5.44 1.25
C SER A 117 24.78 4.62 2.52
N ALA A 118 23.86 3.68 2.72
CA ALA A 118 23.98 2.62 3.72
C ALA A 118 24.63 1.35 3.15
N THR A 119 24.35 1.10 1.88
CA THR A 119 24.91 0.04 1.03
C THR A 119 24.99 0.55 -0.41
N ASP A 120 25.40 -0.28 -1.35
CA ASP A 120 25.43 0.06 -2.78
C ASP A 120 24.03 0.36 -3.37
N SER A 121 22.96 -0.10 -2.72
CA SER A 121 21.59 0.03 -3.21
C SER A 121 20.69 0.93 -2.37
N VAL A 122 21.06 1.24 -1.12
CA VAL A 122 20.24 2.10 -0.25
C VAL A 122 20.92 3.45 -0.10
N ILE A 123 20.32 4.46 -0.73
CA ILE A 123 20.86 5.82 -0.81
C ILE A 123 19.81 6.79 -0.27
N PHE A 124 20.24 7.68 0.62
CA PHE A 124 19.46 8.80 1.15
C PHE A 124 19.97 10.11 0.55
N ALA A 125 19.06 11.02 0.25
CA ALA A 125 19.36 12.36 -0.24
C ALA A 125 18.86 13.41 0.76
N THR A 126 19.66 14.45 1.03
CA THR A 126 19.27 15.54 1.94
C THR A 126 18.08 16.33 1.41
N ASP A 127 17.13 16.67 2.27
CA ASP A 127 15.85 17.29 1.85
C ASP A 127 15.97 18.80 1.60
N SER A 128 16.97 19.45 2.19
CA SER A 128 17.15 20.90 2.14
C SER A 128 18.62 21.29 2.25
N ASP A 129 18.95 22.46 1.71
CA ASP A 129 20.26 23.08 1.92
C ASP A 129 20.50 23.32 3.41
N VAL A 130 21.68 22.95 3.90
CA VAL A 130 22.10 23.21 5.28
C VAL A 130 23.52 23.77 5.33
N LEU A 131 23.74 24.73 6.24
CA LEU A 131 25.05 25.35 6.43
C LEU A 131 25.69 24.85 7.72
N LEU A 132 26.83 24.19 7.61
CA LEU A 132 27.73 23.99 8.74
C LEU A 132 28.41 25.33 9.02
N GLN A 133 28.01 25.99 10.10
CA GLN A 133 28.50 27.32 10.45
C GLN A 133 29.98 27.29 10.84
N ALA A 134 30.72 28.35 10.51
CA ALA A 134 32.08 28.58 10.98
C ALA A 134 32.13 28.46 12.52
N GLY A 135 33.14 27.78 13.04
CA GLY A 135 33.26 27.53 14.48
C GLY A 135 32.38 26.38 15.02
N SER A 136 31.50 25.78 14.22
CA SER A 136 30.71 24.60 14.61
C SER A 136 31.33 23.30 14.12
N LEU A 137 31.20 22.23 14.90
CA LEU A 137 31.74 20.90 14.57
C LEU A 137 30.74 19.97 13.88
N SER A 138 29.45 20.27 13.94
CA SER A 138 28.44 19.43 13.32
C SER A 138 27.16 20.19 12.98
N VAL A 139 26.42 19.66 12.01
CA VAL A 139 25.09 20.12 11.62
C VAL A 139 24.19 18.93 11.28
N GLN A 140 22.89 19.07 11.49
CA GLN A 140 21.91 18.02 11.22
C GLN A 140 20.96 18.43 10.10
N VAL A 141 20.55 17.45 9.30
CA VAL A 141 19.60 17.65 8.20
C VAL A 141 18.77 16.39 8.00
N HIS A 142 17.51 16.56 7.60
CA HIS A 142 16.67 15.44 7.20
C HIS A 142 17.07 14.93 5.81
N ALA A 143 16.93 13.63 5.62
CA ALA A 143 17.21 12.98 4.36
C ALA A 143 16.16 11.91 4.08
N THR A 144 15.81 11.79 2.80
CA THR A 144 14.83 10.83 2.31
C THR A 144 15.51 9.76 1.47
N CYS A 145 15.11 8.51 1.64
CA CYS A 145 15.56 7.40 0.82
C CYS A 145 15.14 7.64 -0.63
N THR A 146 16.07 7.47 -1.56
CA THR A 146 15.84 7.67 -3.00
C THR A 146 14.85 6.67 -3.58
N ASP A 147 14.87 5.44 -3.08
CA ASP A 147 13.86 4.42 -3.38
C ASP A 147 12.73 4.46 -2.36
N ALA A 148 11.49 4.49 -2.85
CA ALA A 148 10.30 4.34 -2.02
C ALA A 148 10.11 2.87 -1.60
N GLY A 149 9.56 2.65 -0.40
CA GLY A 149 9.34 1.31 0.13
C GLY A 149 10.08 1.03 1.43
N ILE A 150 10.01 -0.23 1.88
CA ILE A 150 10.56 -0.65 3.16
C ILE A 150 12.09 -0.84 3.16
N ALA A 151 12.73 -0.86 1.98
CA ALA A 151 14.17 -1.14 1.85
C ALA A 151 15.06 -0.13 2.61
N GLY A 152 14.59 1.12 2.74
CA GLY A 152 15.26 2.17 3.49
C GLY A 152 15.04 2.11 5.00
N ASN A 153 14.31 1.14 5.56
CA ASN A 153 14.02 1.08 7.00
C ASN A 153 15.07 0.29 7.80
N GLY A 154 15.23 0.66 9.08
CA GLY A 154 15.96 -0.13 10.08
C GLY A 154 17.47 0.02 10.07
N TRP A 155 18.03 0.85 9.18
CA TRP A 155 19.47 1.08 9.10
C TRP A 155 19.95 1.86 10.32
N GLN A 156 20.90 1.29 11.05
CA GLN A 156 21.44 1.87 12.27
C GLN A 156 22.32 3.09 11.97
N PRO A 157 22.47 4.05 12.92
CA PRO A 157 23.29 5.26 12.81
C PRO A 157 24.59 5.14 12.01
N ALA A 158 25.44 4.17 12.37
CA ALA A 158 26.76 3.99 11.76
C ALA A 158 26.71 3.31 10.37
N GLN A 159 25.58 2.70 10.00
CA GLN A 159 25.43 2.03 8.71
C GLN A 159 25.18 3.03 7.59
N ILE A 160 24.48 4.14 7.85
CA ILE A 160 24.29 5.23 6.87
C ILE A 160 25.44 6.22 7.04
N SER A 161 26.57 5.98 6.37
CA SER A 161 27.79 6.77 6.60
C SER A 161 28.67 7.02 5.38
N ASN A 162 28.37 6.42 4.24
CA ASN A 162 29.18 6.59 3.04
C ASN A 162 28.69 7.79 2.21
N LEU A 163 29.41 8.92 2.29
CA LEU A 163 29.13 10.11 1.50
C LEU A 163 29.52 9.88 0.04
N LEU A 164 28.57 10.03 -0.89
CA LEU A 164 28.77 9.75 -2.31
C LEU A 164 29.15 10.98 -3.14
N ASP A 165 28.80 12.17 -2.65
CA ASP A 165 29.01 13.44 -3.35
C ASP A 165 30.14 14.24 -2.70
N ASP A 166 30.97 14.87 -3.53
CA ASP A 166 32.02 15.79 -3.07
C ASP A 166 31.40 17.16 -2.74
N ILE A 167 31.73 17.70 -1.57
CA ILE A 167 31.17 18.95 -1.04
C ILE A 167 32.31 19.96 -0.91
N ASP A 168 32.57 20.68 -1.99
CA ASP A 168 33.60 21.73 -2.09
C ASP A 168 34.98 21.31 -1.52
N GLY A 169 35.35 20.03 -1.61
CA GLY A 169 36.61 19.50 -1.08
C GLY A 169 36.73 19.49 0.44
N ALA A 170 35.62 19.65 1.18
CA ALA A 170 35.58 19.54 2.62
C ALA A 170 35.65 18.08 3.08
N ASP A 171 36.52 17.79 4.05
CA ASP A 171 36.61 16.47 4.68
C ASP A 171 35.50 16.33 5.74
N LEU A 172 34.33 15.88 5.27
CA LEU A 172 33.12 15.72 6.08
C LEU A 172 32.88 14.25 6.41
N GLN A 173 32.64 13.97 7.69
CA GLN A 173 32.07 12.72 8.14
C GLN A 173 30.56 12.84 8.19
N VAL A 174 29.84 11.79 7.80
CA VAL A 174 28.38 11.75 7.90
C VAL A 174 27.93 10.46 8.57
N VAL A 175 26.96 10.58 9.49
CA VAL A 175 26.28 9.43 10.11
C VAL A 175 24.81 9.76 10.33
N ALA A 176 23.94 8.76 10.27
CA ALA A 176 22.59 8.93 10.79
C ALA A 176 22.62 9.03 12.32
N ILE A 177 21.68 9.75 12.94
CA ILE A 177 21.62 9.91 14.40
C ILE A 177 20.65 8.94 15.09
N ALA A 178 19.78 8.29 14.32
CA ALA A 178 18.80 7.32 14.76
C ALA A 178 18.57 6.30 13.62
N PRO A 179 17.94 5.14 13.90
CA PRO A 179 17.56 4.22 12.85
C PRO A 179 16.63 4.88 11.83
N SER A 180 16.85 4.63 10.54
CA SER A 180 15.93 5.09 9.50
C SER A 180 14.58 4.39 9.61
N ALA A 181 13.48 5.10 9.30
CA ALA A 181 12.12 4.60 9.48
C ALA A 181 11.12 5.34 8.58
N GLY A 182 9.86 4.89 8.58
CA GLY A 182 8.75 5.55 7.88
C GLY A 182 8.57 5.16 6.42
N GLY A 183 9.44 4.31 5.86
CA GLY A 183 9.27 3.76 4.53
C GLY A 183 8.19 2.67 4.51
N ALA A 184 7.39 2.62 3.46
CA ALA A 184 6.33 1.63 3.31
C ALA A 184 6.12 1.28 1.83
N ASP A 185 5.91 0.00 1.54
CA ASP A 185 5.64 -0.46 0.18
C ASP A 185 4.22 -0.08 -0.25
N ALA A 186 4.02 0.11 -1.55
CA ALA A 186 2.71 0.47 -2.11
C ALA A 186 1.61 -0.46 -1.59
N GLU A 187 0.44 0.12 -1.36
CA GLU A 187 -0.71 -0.57 -0.79
C GLU A 187 -1.07 -1.85 -1.55
N SER A 188 -1.35 -2.91 -0.80
CA SER A 188 -1.73 -4.21 -1.34
C SER A 188 -3.17 -4.22 -1.88
N ASP A 189 -3.46 -5.15 -2.80
CA ASP A 189 -4.83 -5.32 -3.33
C ASP A 189 -5.85 -5.64 -2.22
N ASP A 190 -5.42 -6.36 -1.18
CA ASP A 190 -6.29 -6.73 -0.05
C ASP A 190 -6.66 -5.52 0.79
N HIS A 191 -5.70 -4.67 1.13
CA HIS A 191 -5.95 -3.44 1.88
C HIS A 191 -6.77 -2.44 1.05
N LEU A 192 -6.44 -2.27 -0.23
CA LEU A 192 -7.22 -1.43 -1.14
C LEU A 192 -8.68 -1.91 -1.24
N ARG A 193 -8.91 -3.22 -1.34
CA ARG A 193 -10.25 -3.82 -1.37
C ARG A 193 -11.07 -3.45 -0.15
N GLU A 194 -10.49 -3.53 1.05
CA GLU A 194 -11.18 -3.16 2.28
C GLU A 194 -11.57 -1.69 2.28
N ARG A 195 -10.68 -0.80 1.84
CA ARG A 195 -10.97 0.63 1.72
C ARG A 195 -12.07 0.91 0.69
N ILE A 196 -12.09 0.22 -0.45
CA ILE A 196 -13.16 0.35 -1.45
C ILE A 196 -14.51 -0.11 -0.87
N ILE A 197 -14.54 -1.23 -0.16
CA ILE A 197 -15.77 -1.74 0.49
C ILE A 197 -16.26 -0.77 1.58
N LEU A 198 -15.33 -0.11 2.28
CA LEU A 198 -15.63 0.83 3.36
C LEU A 198 -15.98 2.23 2.85
N ALA A 199 -15.56 2.60 1.64
CA ALA A 199 -15.76 3.93 1.05
C ALA A 199 -17.19 4.47 1.14
N PRO A 200 -18.27 3.67 0.97
CA PRO A 200 -19.63 4.14 1.15
C PRO A 200 -19.92 4.75 2.53
N GLU A 201 -19.22 4.31 3.59
CA GLU A 201 -19.36 4.88 4.94
C GLU A 201 -18.85 6.34 5.02
N SER A 202 -17.93 6.73 4.13
CA SER A 202 -17.38 8.10 4.10
C SER A 202 -18.40 9.16 3.68
N PHE A 203 -19.46 8.78 2.95
CA PHE A 203 -20.53 9.69 2.56
C PHE A 203 -21.48 10.04 3.73
N SER A 204 -21.21 9.54 4.93
CA SER A 204 -22.03 9.81 6.12
C SER A 204 -21.71 11.19 6.72
N ASN A 205 -22.65 12.12 6.56
CA ASN A 205 -22.55 13.47 7.15
C ASN A 205 -22.60 13.49 8.69
N ALA A 206 -22.97 12.37 9.33
CA ALA A 206 -23.22 12.30 10.77
C ALA A 206 -22.04 11.71 11.58
N GLY A 207 -20.91 11.39 10.93
CA GLY A 207 -19.71 10.91 11.62
C GLY A 207 -19.90 9.51 12.20
N SER A 208 -20.33 8.56 11.35
CA SER A 208 -20.46 7.16 11.75
C SER A 208 -19.09 6.59 12.14
N LYS A 209 -19.10 5.48 12.90
CA LYS A 209 -17.86 4.74 13.18
C LYS A 209 -17.17 4.29 11.89
N GLY A 210 -17.94 3.94 10.86
CA GLY A 210 -17.42 3.53 9.57
C GLY A 210 -16.68 4.65 8.84
N ALA A 211 -17.21 5.89 8.89
CA ALA A 211 -16.56 7.06 8.29
C ALA A 211 -15.17 7.31 8.92
N TYR A 212 -15.08 7.35 10.25
CA TYR A 212 -13.80 7.52 10.94
C TYR A 212 -12.81 6.39 10.62
N ARG A 213 -13.30 5.13 10.57
CA ARG A 213 -12.47 3.99 10.18
C ARG A 213 -11.91 4.19 8.76
N PHE A 214 -12.74 4.65 7.81
CA PHE A 214 -12.33 4.89 6.42
C PHE A 214 -11.23 5.95 6.29
N HIS A 215 -11.45 7.10 6.91
CA HIS A 215 -10.49 8.20 6.86
C HIS A 215 -9.17 7.82 7.53
N ALA A 216 -9.24 7.14 8.68
CA ALA A 216 -8.05 6.69 9.38
C ALA A 216 -7.27 5.60 8.60
N MET A 217 -7.95 4.61 8.00
CA MET A 217 -7.29 3.62 7.13
C MET A 217 -6.67 4.24 5.87
N SER A 218 -7.20 5.37 5.41
CA SER A 218 -6.66 6.07 4.24
C SER A 218 -5.41 6.90 4.55
N ALA A 219 -5.00 6.99 5.82
CA ALA A 219 -3.83 7.76 6.21
C ALA A 219 -2.50 7.09 5.87
N HIS A 220 -2.44 5.76 5.95
CA HIS A 220 -1.21 5.01 5.68
C HIS A 220 -1.50 3.55 5.36
N GLN A 221 -0.75 2.97 4.41
CA GLN A 221 -0.97 1.60 3.93
C GLN A 221 -0.65 0.49 4.94
N ASP A 222 0.12 0.80 5.98
CA ASP A 222 0.39 -0.13 7.07
C ASP A 222 -0.74 -0.20 8.13
N ILE A 223 -1.77 0.65 8.05
CA ILE A 223 -2.90 0.62 8.99
C ILE A 223 -3.85 -0.51 8.58
N VAL A 224 -3.81 -1.62 9.31
CA VAL A 224 -4.63 -2.81 9.01
C VAL A 224 -6.08 -2.61 9.45
N ASP A 225 -6.29 -1.99 10.61
CA ASP A 225 -7.63 -1.72 11.15
C ASP A 225 -7.62 -0.52 12.10
N VAL A 226 -8.78 0.05 12.39
CA VAL A 226 -8.92 1.17 13.33
C VAL A 226 -10.13 0.95 14.22
N ALA A 227 -9.88 0.81 15.52
CA ALA A 227 -10.97 0.79 16.50
C ALA A 227 -11.44 2.22 16.79
N VAL A 228 -12.73 2.46 16.58
CA VAL A 228 -13.39 3.75 16.82
C VAL A 228 -14.27 3.65 18.06
N THR A 229 -13.89 4.38 19.11
CA THR A 229 -14.62 4.41 20.39
C THR A 229 -14.98 5.83 20.79
N ARG A 230 -15.95 5.98 21.69
CA ARG A 230 -16.41 7.27 22.20
C ARG A 230 -16.33 7.25 23.73
N PRO A 231 -15.17 7.56 24.32
CA PRO A 231 -15.00 7.50 25.76
C PRO A 231 -15.78 8.61 26.48
N GLN A 232 -15.95 9.77 25.85
CA GLN A 232 -16.69 10.91 26.39
C GLN A 232 -17.63 11.49 25.33
N PRO A 233 -18.77 12.09 25.73
CA PRO A 233 -19.62 12.82 24.80
C PRO A 233 -18.85 13.94 24.11
N GLY A 234 -18.95 14.00 22.77
CA GLY A 234 -18.28 15.02 21.96
C GLY A 234 -16.85 14.69 21.55
N THR A 235 -16.33 13.50 21.86
CA THR A 235 -14.97 13.12 21.49
C THR A 235 -14.88 11.71 20.93
N VAL A 236 -14.18 11.55 19.81
CA VAL A 236 -13.92 10.25 19.19
C VAL A 236 -12.49 9.82 19.47
N LYS A 237 -12.30 8.60 19.95
CA LYS A 237 -10.99 7.99 20.15
C LYS A 237 -10.70 7.00 19.03
N LEU A 238 -9.64 7.26 18.27
CA LEU A 238 -9.13 6.39 17.21
C LEU A 238 -7.94 5.59 17.74
N THR A 239 -7.98 4.29 17.50
CA THR A 239 -6.91 3.37 17.92
C THR A 239 -6.50 2.52 16.71
N PRO A 240 -5.50 2.98 15.92
CA PRO A 240 -5.00 2.26 14.76
C PRO A 240 -4.24 0.98 15.15
N LEU A 241 -4.41 -0.07 14.35
CA LEU A 241 -3.65 -1.31 14.38
C LEU A 241 -2.73 -1.36 13.17
N MET A 242 -1.42 -1.43 13.40
CA MET A 242 -0.41 -1.47 12.34
C MET A 242 -0.04 -2.91 11.96
N SER A 243 0.44 -3.09 10.74
CA SER A 243 1.02 -4.35 10.24
C SER A 243 2.25 -4.80 11.06
N TYR A 244 3.02 -3.85 11.60
CA TYR A 244 4.30 -4.08 12.29
C TYR A 244 4.28 -3.77 13.80
N GLY A 245 3.12 -3.41 14.39
CA GLY A 245 2.99 -3.21 15.84
C GLY A 245 2.37 -1.86 16.25
N LEU A 246 3.08 -1.09 17.08
CA LEU A 246 2.58 0.19 17.57
C LEU A 246 2.87 1.31 16.55
N PRO A 247 1.91 2.22 16.32
CA PRO A 247 2.15 3.39 15.49
C PRO A 247 3.15 4.33 16.18
N ASP A 248 4.02 4.93 15.39
CA ASP A 248 4.87 6.04 15.77
C ASP A 248 4.08 7.37 15.77
N GLN A 249 4.67 8.41 16.38
CA GLN A 249 3.98 9.69 16.55
C GLN A 249 3.66 10.36 15.21
N THR A 250 4.58 10.25 14.25
CA THR A 250 4.42 10.70 12.86
C THR A 250 3.16 10.14 12.21
N LEU A 251 2.88 8.85 12.38
CA LEU A 251 1.68 8.23 11.84
C LEU A 251 0.42 8.61 12.61
N LEU A 252 0.51 8.76 13.94
CA LEU A 252 -0.61 9.26 14.75
C LEU A 252 -1.00 10.69 14.33
N ASP A 253 -0.02 11.55 14.04
CA ASP A 253 -0.22 12.91 13.56
C ASP A 253 -0.83 12.91 12.14
N ALA A 254 -0.41 12.00 11.27
CA ALA A 254 -1.00 11.83 9.94
C ALA A 254 -2.48 11.41 10.01
N VAL A 255 -2.80 10.42 10.87
CA VAL A 255 -4.18 9.97 11.11
C VAL A 255 -5.02 11.10 11.69
N ASP A 256 -4.49 11.85 12.67
CA ASP A 256 -5.22 12.95 13.29
C ASP A 256 -5.46 14.09 12.30
N GLY A 257 -4.45 14.44 11.48
CA GLY A 257 -4.56 15.46 10.44
C GLY A 257 -5.64 15.14 9.41
N ILE A 258 -5.69 13.90 8.91
CA ILE A 258 -6.69 13.48 7.93
C ILE A 258 -8.09 13.45 8.54
N CYS A 259 -8.24 12.90 9.74
CA CYS A 259 -9.54 12.78 10.37
C CYS A 259 -10.08 14.13 10.86
N SER A 260 -9.20 15.09 11.15
CA SER A 260 -9.55 16.43 11.64
C SER A 260 -9.77 17.46 10.52
N ASP A 261 -9.69 17.06 9.25
CA ASP A 261 -9.97 17.94 8.11
C ASP A 261 -11.42 18.46 8.17
N GLU A 262 -11.63 19.72 7.77
CA GLU A 262 -12.93 20.38 7.85
C GLU A 262 -14.01 19.68 7.03
N LYS A 263 -13.63 19.06 5.90
CA LYS A 263 -14.55 18.30 5.04
C LYS A 263 -14.79 16.88 5.55
N VAL A 264 -14.01 16.44 6.52
CA VAL A 264 -14.06 15.09 7.10
C VAL A 264 -14.78 15.08 8.45
N ARG A 265 -14.64 16.13 9.26
CA ARG A 265 -15.05 16.14 10.67
C ARG A 265 -16.53 16.51 10.91
N PRO A 266 -17.27 15.68 11.67
CA PRO A 266 -18.50 16.10 12.31
C PRO A 266 -18.31 16.37 13.82
N LEU A 267 -17.24 15.84 14.45
CA LEU A 267 -16.91 15.99 15.88
C LEU A 267 -15.39 16.06 16.14
N PRO A 268 -14.95 16.58 17.31
CA PRO A 268 -13.55 16.55 17.78
C PRO A 268 -12.96 15.14 18.00
N ILE A 269 -11.65 14.98 17.73
CA ILE A 269 -10.94 13.69 17.67
C ILE A 269 -9.75 13.65 18.64
N LEU A 270 -9.48 12.47 19.20
CA LEU A 270 -8.28 12.12 19.97
C LEU A 270 -7.69 10.82 19.39
N SER A 271 -6.48 10.87 18.85
CA SER A 271 -5.74 9.67 18.44
C SER A 271 -4.92 9.11 19.61
N SER A 272 -4.82 7.77 19.74
CA SER A 272 -3.96 7.14 20.74
C SER A 272 -3.49 5.75 20.30
N PRO A 273 -2.32 5.27 20.74
CA PRO A 273 -1.81 3.96 20.38
C PRO A 273 -2.67 2.81 20.96
N ALA A 274 -2.69 1.67 20.26
CA ALA A 274 -3.33 0.44 20.74
C ALA A 274 -2.62 -0.09 22.00
N SER A 275 -3.27 -0.06 23.16
CA SER A 275 -2.73 -0.72 24.36
C SER A 275 -2.86 -2.23 24.21
N ARG A 276 -1.79 -3.00 24.46
CA ARG A 276 -1.87 -4.47 24.58
C ARG A 276 -3.00 -4.84 25.54
N MET A 277 -4.10 -5.41 25.03
CA MET A 277 -5.09 -6.07 25.86
C MET A 277 -4.37 -7.24 26.57
N ARG A 278 -4.36 -7.20 27.91
CA ARG A 278 -3.97 -8.34 28.74
C ARG A 278 -5.11 -9.33 28.82
#